data_AF-A0A382P4W0-F1
#
_entry.id   AF-A0A382P4W0-F1
#
_cell.length_a   1.000
_cell.length_b   1.000
_cell.length_c   1.000
_cell.angle_alpha   90.00
_cell.angle_beta   90.00
_cell.angle_gamma   90.00
#
_symmetry.space_group_name_H-M   'P 1'
#
loop_
_entity.id
_entity.type
_entity.pdbx_description
1 polymer ?
#
loop_
_entity_poly.entity_id
_entity_poly.type
_entity_poly.pdbx_seq_one_letter_code
_entity_poly.pdbx_strand_id
1 'polypeptide(L)'
;PPTSGGTAAGATTPPDPDDPAGTPRGTRGGGSNRPRPTRRDPNAPRALSGTEQIGTQGAFTALHYAVRDGRSEAALMLLEAGADINHRTADESSPLLLATINGNYDLAKELLARGADPNYVSDDGVGPLFAAINQEWHLRTWYPQPTANEQQEISYLDLMRLLLEAGADVNARTTTHVWYAAYNAGRMGVDFSGATTFWRAAYSLDVDAMKLLVEFGADPNISTLSYGNRTRRNFGTQPFPGQQDAEDTEEETDPSGLPPSKAGDPAVHPLHAAAGVGFGTSRVGQQHRHVPDGWFNAVEYLVDELGVDVNVRSHDGFSAMHNAASRGDNEVIMFLLERGADARFVSRRGQTTIDMANG
;
A
#
# COMPACT_ATOMS: atom_id res chain seq x y z
N PRO A 1 19.65 -63.65 -29.99
CA PRO A 1 20.60 -62.70 -29.34
C PRO A 1 20.13 -62.35 -27.91
N PRO A 2 20.58 -63.12 -26.91
CA PRO A 2 20.33 -62.88 -25.49
C PRO A 2 21.52 -62.13 -24.82
N THR A 3 21.27 -61.51 -23.67
CA THR A 3 22.02 -61.57 -22.38
C THR A 3 21.56 -60.40 -21.51
N SER A 4 20.73 -60.56 -20.47
CA SER A 4 20.95 -61.18 -19.15
C SER A 4 21.91 -60.42 -18.24
N GLY A 5 21.44 -60.04 -17.05
CA GLY A 5 22.30 -59.56 -15.96
C GLY A 5 21.53 -58.93 -14.79
N GLY A 6 20.78 -59.75 -14.04
CA GLY A 6 20.35 -59.41 -12.68
C GLY A 6 21.27 -60.06 -11.65
N THR A 7 21.43 -59.42 -10.48
CA THR A 7 21.75 -59.97 -9.14
C THR A 7 21.84 -58.75 -8.20
N ALA A 8 20.93 -58.51 -7.25
CA ALA A 8 20.56 -59.24 -6.03
C ALA A 8 21.43 -58.88 -4.80
N ALA A 9 20.71 -58.38 -3.79
CA ALA A 9 20.87 -58.56 -2.34
C ALA A 9 22.01 -57.85 -1.57
N GLY A 10 21.60 -57.21 -0.47
CA GLY A 10 22.48 -56.75 0.61
C GLY A 10 21.68 -56.01 1.68
N ALA A 11 21.05 -56.78 2.56
CA ALA A 11 20.21 -56.31 3.65
C ALA A 11 21.03 -55.88 4.90
N THR A 12 20.43 -54.95 5.66
CA THR A 12 20.45 -54.81 7.14
C THR A 12 21.78 -54.67 7.89
N THR A 13 21.94 -53.54 8.61
CA THR A 13 21.97 -53.53 10.10
C THR A 13 21.77 -52.10 10.68
N PRO A 14 20.95 -51.92 11.74
CA PRO A 14 20.78 -50.67 12.50
C PRO A 14 21.79 -50.60 13.69
N PRO A 15 21.75 -49.56 14.57
CA PRO A 15 22.91 -48.99 15.28
C PRO A 15 23.39 -49.83 16.47
N ASP A 16 24.59 -49.53 16.99
CA ASP A 16 25.04 -50.03 18.30
C ASP A 16 25.36 -48.88 19.28
N PRO A 17 24.92 -48.99 20.55
CA PRO A 17 24.99 -47.98 21.61
C PRO A 17 26.20 -48.20 22.54
N ASP A 18 26.44 -47.23 23.42
CA ASP A 18 27.34 -47.32 24.58
C ASP A 18 28.84 -47.54 24.33
N ASP A 19 29.61 -46.44 24.34
CA ASP A 19 30.87 -46.40 25.09
C ASP A 19 30.97 -45.10 25.92
N PRO A 20 30.94 -45.19 27.27
CA PRO A 20 30.96 -44.06 28.19
C PRO A 20 32.36 -43.75 28.77
N ALA A 21 32.54 -42.48 29.16
CA ALA A 21 33.61 -41.93 30.03
C ALA A 21 35.05 -41.90 29.45
N GLY A 22 35.81 -40.81 29.52
CA GLY A 22 35.62 -39.50 30.11
C GLY A 22 36.96 -38.77 30.23
N THR A 23 37.02 -37.49 29.86
CA THR A 23 37.63 -36.44 30.70
C THR A 23 37.24 -35.05 30.17
N PRO A 24 37.08 -34.06 31.05
CA PRO A 24 36.23 -32.91 30.81
C PRO A 24 37.04 -31.70 30.34
N ARG A 25 36.52 -30.93 29.39
CA ARG A 25 36.97 -29.55 29.16
C ARG A 25 35.79 -28.60 29.16
N GLY A 26 35.58 -28.02 30.35
CA GLY A 26 35.20 -26.63 30.51
C GLY A 26 33.84 -26.24 29.97
N THR A 27 32.83 -26.33 30.82
CA THR A 27 31.69 -25.42 30.80
C THR A 27 32.19 -23.97 30.70
N ARG A 28 32.19 -23.39 29.50
CA ARG A 28 31.97 -21.96 29.34
C ARG A 28 30.48 -21.76 29.28
N GLY A 29 29.89 -21.58 30.46
CA GLY A 29 28.59 -20.95 30.60
C GLY A 29 28.69 -19.53 30.04
N GLY A 30 28.42 -19.41 28.74
CA GLY A 30 28.08 -18.16 28.09
C GLY A 30 26.59 -18.22 27.78
N GLY A 31 25.76 -18.32 28.82
CA GLY A 31 24.34 -18.10 28.69
C GLY A 31 24.15 -16.65 28.29
N SER A 32 24.15 -16.37 26.98
CA SER A 32 23.61 -15.13 26.49
C SER A 32 22.13 -15.19 26.84
N ASN A 33 21.76 -14.49 27.91
CA ASN A 33 20.37 -14.23 28.26
C ASN A 33 19.82 -13.20 27.26
N ARG A 34 19.97 -13.50 25.96
CA ARG A 34 19.37 -12.74 24.88
C ARG A 34 17.88 -13.07 24.92
N PRO A 35 17.00 -12.08 25.07
CA PRO A 35 15.58 -12.33 24.90
C PRO A 35 15.41 -12.96 23.52
N ARG A 36 14.77 -14.14 23.47
CA ARG A 36 14.34 -14.71 22.19
C ARG A 36 13.57 -13.61 21.45
N PRO A 37 13.84 -13.37 20.15
CA PRO A 37 13.06 -12.40 19.40
C PRO A 37 11.59 -12.76 19.60
N THR A 38 10.81 -11.77 20.05
CA THR A 38 9.37 -11.94 20.30
C THR A 38 8.77 -12.64 19.10
N ARG A 39 8.13 -13.80 19.33
CA ARG A 39 7.47 -14.58 18.28
C ARG A 39 6.54 -13.64 17.53
N ARG A 40 6.87 -13.32 16.28
CA ARG A 40 6.10 -12.36 15.49
C ARG A 40 4.67 -12.83 15.42
N ASP A 41 3.75 -11.91 15.68
CA ASP A 41 2.34 -12.17 15.50
C ASP A 41 2.13 -12.59 14.04
N PRO A 42 1.67 -13.83 13.78
CA PRO A 42 1.47 -14.32 12.42
C PRO A 42 0.44 -13.49 11.64
N ASN A 43 -0.43 -12.78 12.35
CA ASN A 43 -1.52 -11.99 11.78
C ASN A 43 -1.19 -10.50 11.68
N ALA A 44 -0.03 -10.06 12.17
CA ALA A 44 0.35 -8.67 12.05
C ALA A 44 0.69 -8.31 10.59
N PRO A 45 0.39 -7.08 10.14
CA PRO A 45 0.75 -6.64 8.80
C PRO A 45 2.24 -6.83 8.53
N ARG A 46 2.58 -7.39 7.37
CA ARG A 46 3.96 -7.50 6.91
C ARG A 46 4.04 -7.19 5.43
N ALA A 47 5.20 -6.67 5.02
CA ALA A 47 5.56 -6.64 3.61
C ALA A 47 5.52 -8.05 3.02
N LEU A 48 4.80 -8.20 1.91
CA LEU A 48 4.79 -9.41 1.10
C LEU A 48 6.03 -9.44 0.20
N SER A 49 6.58 -10.63 -0.04
CA SER A 49 7.59 -10.81 -1.07
C SER A 49 6.97 -10.60 -2.46
N GLY A 50 7.79 -10.31 -3.48
CA GLY A 50 7.28 -10.18 -4.85
C GLY A 50 6.52 -11.42 -5.34
N THR A 51 6.89 -12.63 -4.90
CA THR A 51 6.15 -13.86 -5.24
C THR A 51 4.85 -13.99 -4.47
N GLU A 52 4.80 -13.51 -3.22
CA GLU A 52 3.58 -13.51 -2.39
C GLU A 52 2.59 -12.46 -2.87
N GLN A 53 3.09 -11.33 -3.39
CA GLN A 53 2.28 -10.28 -4.02
C GLN A 53 1.67 -10.73 -5.35
N ILE A 54 2.29 -11.71 -6.04
CA ILE A 54 1.79 -12.25 -7.31
C ILE A 54 0.53 -13.13 -7.12
N GLY A 55 0.12 -13.43 -5.88
CA GLY A 55 -1.19 -14.02 -5.55
C GLY A 55 -1.49 -15.34 -6.28
N THR A 56 -2.77 -15.73 -6.28
CA THR A 56 -3.24 -16.85 -7.10
C THR A 56 -3.72 -16.32 -8.45
N GLN A 57 -3.34 -16.97 -9.56
CA GLN A 57 -3.69 -16.51 -10.91
C GLN A 57 -4.78 -17.39 -11.53
N GLY A 58 -5.72 -16.76 -12.26
CA GLY A 58 -6.74 -17.46 -13.05
C GLY A 58 -8.18 -17.11 -12.68
N ALA A 59 -9.10 -18.05 -12.91
CA ALA A 59 -10.54 -17.92 -12.71
C ALA A 59 -11.22 -16.78 -13.51
N PHE A 60 -10.58 -16.32 -14.59
CA PHE A 60 -11.20 -15.38 -15.52
C PHE A 60 -12.36 -16.06 -16.27
N THR A 61 -13.52 -15.41 -16.25
CA THR A 61 -14.66 -15.77 -17.11
C THR A 61 -14.67 -14.93 -18.38
N ALA A 62 -15.52 -15.29 -19.35
CA ALA A 62 -15.73 -14.49 -20.54
C ALA A 62 -16.15 -13.04 -20.21
N LEU A 63 -16.92 -12.85 -19.14
CA LEU A 63 -17.35 -11.52 -18.68
C LEU A 63 -16.14 -10.68 -18.25
N HIS A 64 -15.18 -11.26 -17.51
CA HIS A 64 -13.96 -10.55 -17.10
C HIS A 64 -13.15 -10.02 -18.28
N TYR A 65 -13.00 -10.83 -19.34
CA TYR A 65 -12.32 -10.37 -20.55
C TYR A 65 -13.09 -9.26 -21.27
N ALA A 66 -14.41 -9.39 -21.39
CA ALA A 66 -15.24 -8.37 -22.04
C ALA A 66 -15.20 -7.03 -21.28
N VAL A 67 -15.30 -7.04 -19.95
CA VAL A 67 -15.29 -5.81 -19.14
C VAL A 67 -13.91 -5.16 -19.07
N ARG A 68 -12.83 -5.96 -19.03
CA ARG A 68 -11.46 -5.45 -19.04
C ARG A 68 -11.15 -4.71 -20.34
N ASP A 69 -11.60 -5.26 -21.46
CA ASP A 69 -11.34 -4.72 -22.79
C ASP A 69 -12.40 -3.66 -23.22
N GLY A 70 -13.34 -3.29 -22.34
CA GLY A 70 -14.37 -2.27 -22.61
C GLY A 70 -15.39 -2.68 -23.67
N ARG A 71 -15.59 -3.98 -23.89
CA ARG A 71 -16.54 -4.51 -24.89
C ARG A 71 -17.95 -4.53 -24.32
N SER A 72 -18.55 -3.36 -24.15
CA SER A 72 -19.85 -3.18 -23.48
C SER A 72 -20.94 -4.09 -24.03
N GLU A 73 -21.15 -4.13 -25.36
CA GLU A 73 -22.16 -5.01 -25.98
C GLU A 73 -21.93 -6.49 -25.64
N ALA A 74 -20.68 -6.96 -25.70
CA ALA A 74 -20.34 -8.34 -25.38
C ALA A 74 -20.56 -8.64 -23.89
N ALA A 75 -20.17 -7.72 -23.01
CA ALA A 75 -20.39 -7.85 -21.57
C ALA A 75 -21.88 -7.94 -21.23
N LEU A 76 -22.70 -7.07 -21.85
CA LEU A 76 -24.15 -7.07 -21.65
C LEU A 76 -24.82 -8.36 -22.16
N MET A 77 -24.44 -8.85 -23.34
CA MET A 77 -24.94 -10.15 -23.84
C MET A 77 -24.57 -11.32 -22.94
N LEU A 78 -23.37 -11.31 -22.34
CA LEU A 78 -22.95 -12.35 -21.40
C LEU A 78 -23.80 -12.32 -20.12
N LEU A 79 -24.12 -11.13 -19.60
CA LEU A 79 -25.01 -10.98 -18.44
C LEU A 79 -26.44 -11.44 -18.77
N GLU A 80 -26.96 -11.11 -19.95
CA GLU A 80 -28.25 -11.61 -20.43
C GLU A 80 -28.29 -13.14 -20.57
N ALA A 81 -27.15 -13.75 -20.93
CA ALA A 81 -26.98 -15.19 -20.98
C ALA A 81 -26.81 -15.86 -19.59
N GLY A 82 -26.86 -15.08 -18.50
CA GLY A 82 -26.77 -15.58 -17.13
C GLY A 82 -25.35 -15.66 -16.57
N ALA A 83 -24.38 -14.94 -17.14
CA ALA A 83 -23.09 -14.79 -16.50
C ALA A 83 -23.25 -14.11 -15.12
N ASP A 84 -22.59 -14.67 -14.11
CA ASP A 84 -22.57 -14.09 -12.77
C ASP A 84 -21.80 -12.77 -12.76
N ILE A 85 -22.52 -11.67 -12.52
CA ILE A 85 -22.01 -10.30 -12.49
C ILE A 85 -20.97 -10.08 -11.38
N ASN A 86 -20.97 -10.95 -10.36
CA ASN A 86 -20.13 -10.86 -9.18
C ASN A 86 -19.12 -12.01 -9.08
N HIS A 87 -18.97 -12.84 -10.12
CA HIS A 87 -17.95 -13.90 -10.12
C HIS A 87 -16.57 -13.27 -9.96
N ARG A 88 -15.73 -13.79 -9.06
CA ARG A 88 -14.42 -13.21 -8.79
C ARG A 88 -13.31 -14.07 -9.40
N THR A 89 -12.27 -13.42 -9.89
CA THR A 89 -11.05 -14.08 -10.34
C THR A 89 -10.27 -14.66 -9.15
N ALA A 90 -9.14 -15.34 -9.43
CA ALA A 90 -8.34 -15.99 -8.40
C ALA A 90 -7.62 -14.99 -7.47
N ASP A 91 -7.44 -13.73 -7.92
CA ASP A 91 -7.00 -12.57 -7.14
C ASP A 91 -8.17 -11.79 -6.53
N GLU A 92 -9.34 -12.42 -6.46
CA GLU A 92 -10.60 -11.91 -5.91
C GLU A 92 -11.19 -10.68 -6.63
N SER A 93 -10.64 -10.29 -7.78
CA SER A 93 -11.14 -9.17 -8.56
C SER A 93 -12.51 -9.45 -9.18
N SER A 94 -13.47 -8.54 -8.98
CA SER A 94 -14.80 -8.61 -9.59
C SER A 94 -14.83 -7.99 -11.01
N PRO A 95 -15.86 -8.25 -11.82
CA PRO A 95 -16.03 -7.61 -13.12
C PRO A 95 -16.13 -6.08 -13.02
N LEU A 96 -16.80 -5.57 -11.97
CA LEU A 96 -16.89 -4.14 -11.69
C LEU A 96 -15.50 -3.56 -11.39
N LEU A 97 -14.70 -4.21 -10.53
CA LEU A 97 -13.35 -3.76 -10.24
C LEU A 97 -12.46 -3.72 -11.49
N LEU A 98 -12.51 -4.76 -12.33
CA LEU A 98 -11.75 -4.79 -13.58
C LEU A 98 -12.17 -3.71 -14.57
N ALA A 99 -13.46 -3.43 -14.71
CA ALA A 99 -13.95 -2.34 -15.55
C ALA A 99 -13.37 -0.99 -15.07
N THR A 100 -13.39 -0.75 -13.75
CA THR A 100 -12.87 0.49 -13.16
C THR A 100 -11.36 0.63 -13.31
N ILE A 101 -10.57 -0.41 -13.05
CA ILE A 101 -9.11 -0.39 -13.19
C ILE A 101 -8.67 -0.08 -14.63
N ASN A 102 -9.46 -0.51 -15.63
CA ASN A 102 -9.14 -0.27 -17.04
C ASN A 102 -9.77 1.02 -17.60
N GLY A 103 -10.43 1.82 -16.76
CA GLY A 103 -11.03 3.10 -17.17
C GLY A 103 -12.34 2.96 -17.96
N ASN A 104 -12.99 1.79 -17.95
CA ASN A 104 -14.27 1.56 -18.65
C ASN A 104 -15.45 2.01 -17.77
N TYR A 105 -15.53 3.30 -17.48
CA TYR A 105 -16.47 3.86 -16.50
C TYR A 105 -17.93 3.73 -16.92
N ASP A 106 -18.25 3.90 -18.19
CA ASP A 106 -19.63 3.76 -18.68
C ASP A 106 -20.12 2.32 -18.47
N LEU A 107 -19.25 1.34 -18.77
CA LEU A 107 -19.54 -0.06 -18.51
C LEU A 107 -19.62 -0.36 -17.00
N ALA A 108 -18.75 0.23 -16.17
CA ALA A 108 -18.82 0.08 -14.72
C ALA A 108 -20.15 0.59 -14.15
N LYS A 109 -20.64 1.74 -14.63
CA LYS A 109 -21.98 2.27 -14.30
C LYS A 109 -23.08 1.29 -14.70
N GLU A 110 -23.02 0.72 -15.89
CA GLU A 110 -24.01 -0.26 -16.37
C GLU A 110 -23.99 -1.57 -15.54
N LEU A 111 -22.82 -2.02 -15.10
CA LEU A 111 -22.68 -3.17 -14.19
C LEU A 111 -23.31 -2.86 -12.82
N LEU A 112 -23.05 -1.67 -12.28
CA LEU A 112 -23.61 -1.23 -11.01
C LEU A 112 -25.15 -1.15 -11.06
N ALA A 113 -25.70 -0.59 -12.14
CA ALA A 113 -27.14 -0.54 -12.38
C ALA A 113 -27.81 -1.93 -12.47
N ARG A 114 -27.03 -2.98 -12.79
CA ARG A 114 -27.47 -4.38 -12.86
C ARG A 114 -27.21 -5.17 -11.57
N GLY A 115 -26.76 -4.50 -10.50
CA GLY A 115 -26.57 -5.12 -9.19
C GLY A 115 -25.18 -5.73 -8.97
N ALA A 116 -24.15 -5.25 -9.68
CA ALA A 116 -22.78 -5.53 -9.28
C ALA A 116 -22.52 -4.97 -7.88
N ASP A 117 -21.88 -5.75 -7.01
CA ASP A 117 -21.59 -5.32 -5.65
C ASP A 117 -20.35 -4.39 -5.64
N PRO A 118 -20.47 -3.14 -5.18
CA PRO A 118 -19.36 -2.19 -5.16
C PRO A 118 -18.32 -2.47 -4.06
N ASN A 119 -18.55 -3.47 -3.20
CA ASN A 119 -17.69 -3.80 -2.06
C ASN A 119 -16.79 -5.03 -2.27
N TYR A 120 -16.86 -5.69 -3.43
CA TYR A 120 -15.89 -6.74 -3.73
C TYR A 120 -14.50 -6.13 -4.00
N VAL A 121 -13.54 -6.57 -3.20
CA VAL A 121 -12.14 -6.15 -3.24
C VAL A 121 -11.25 -7.27 -3.77
N SER A 122 -10.14 -6.90 -4.41
CA SER A 122 -9.07 -7.85 -4.75
C SER A 122 -8.32 -8.34 -3.49
N ASP A 123 -7.41 -9.28 -3.67
CA ASP A 123 -6.49 -9.77 -2.61
C ASP A 123 -5.70 -8.65 -1.91
N ASP A 124 -5.43 -7.55 -2.63
CA ASP A 124 -4.77 -6.34 -2.10
C ASP A 124 -5.71 -5.41 -1.30
N GLY A 125 -6.98 -5.80 -1.13
CA GLY A 125 -8.01 -5.00 -0.48
C GLY A 125 -8.46 -3.78 -1.30
N VAL A 126 -8.20 -3.78 -2.61
CA VAL A 126 -8.61 -2.69 -3.51
C VAL A 126 -10.03 -2.96 -4.01
N GLY A 127 -10.97 -2.06 -3.68
CA GLY A 127 -12.32 -2.04 -4.24
C GLY A 127 -12.48 -1.05 -5.40
N PRO A 128 -13.63 -1.10 -6.11
CA PRO A 128 -13.95 -0.18 -7.21
C PRO A 128 -13.78 1.30 -6.85
N LEU A 129 -14.17 1.71 -5.63
CA LEU A 129 -14.07 3.10 -5.18
C LEU A 129 -12.60 3.59 -5.13
N PHE A 130 -11.69 2.78 -4.58
CA PHE A 130 -10.26 3.09 -4.57
C PHE A 130 -9.66 3.06 -5.98
N ALA A 131 -10.09 2.09 -6.80
CA ALA A 131 -9.61 1.94 -8.16
C ALA A 131 -9.97 3.14 -9.05
N ALA A 132 -11.16 3.74 -8.88
CA ALA A 132 -11.62 4.86 -9.69
C ALA A 132 -10.69 6.08 -9.58
N ILE A 133 -10.40 6.51 -8.34
CA ILE A 133 -9.47 7.62 -8.12
C ILE A 133 -8.03 7.26 -8.46
N ASN A 134 -7.64 6.01 -8.23
CA ASN A 134 -6.31 5.58 -8.60
C ASN A 134 -6.12 5.61 -10.11
N GLN A 135 -7.12 5.20 -10.89
CA GLN A 135 -7.01 5.16 -12.35
C GLN A 135 -6.88 6.56 -12.94
N GLU A 136 -7.53 7.58 -12.36
CA GLU A 136 -7.33 8.97 -12.79
C GLU A 136 -5.91 9.47 -12.46
N TRP A 137 -5.48 9.26 -11.22
CA TRP A 137 -4.21 9.78 -10.70
C TRP A 137 -3.09 8.75 -10.67
N HIS A 138 -3.14 7.77 -11.57
CA HIS A 138 -2.22 6.65 -11.57
C HIS A 138 -0.76 7.11 -11.71
N LEU A 139 0.19 6.30 -11.29
CA LEU A 139 1.60 6.68 -11.29
C LEU A 139 2.12 6.86 -12.72
N ARG A 140 3.03 7.83 -12.91
CA ARG A 140 3.75 7.93 -14.18
C ARG A 140 4.65 6.71 -14.33
N THR A 141 4.43 5.93 -15.40
CA THR A 141 5.27 4.78 -15.74
C THR A 141 5.87 4.96 -17.12
N TRP A 142 6.92 4.20 -17.42
CA TRP A 142 7.54 4.15 -18.74
C TRP A 142 6.75 3.34 -19.77
N TYR A 143 5.64 2.72 -19.36
CA TYR A 143 4.80 1.88 -20.21
C TYR A 143 3.49 2.58 -20.55
N PRO A 144 2.90 2.30 -21.74
CA PRO A 144 1.55 2.73 -22.05
C PRO A 144 0.56 2.24 -20.99
N GLN A 145 -0.27 3.15 -20.49
CA GLN A 145 -1.31 2.85 -19.50
C GLN A 145 -2.68 2.88 -20.18
N PRO A 146 -3.71 2.20 -19.63
CA PRO A 146 -5.07 2.32 -20.15
C PRO A 146 -5.51 3.79 -20.13
N THR A 147 -6.02 4.27 -21.26
CA THR A 147 -6.56 5.64 -21.42
C THR A 147 -8.05 5.62 -21.78
N ALA A 148 -8.73 4.48 -21.55
CA ALA A 148 -10.15 4.33 -21.90
C ALA A 148 -11.02 5.37 -21.17
N ASN A 149 -10.62 5.76 -19.96
CA ASN A 149 -11.28 6.80 -19.15
C ASN A 149 -11.40 8.14 -19.88
N GLU A 150 -10.45 8.48 -20.77
CA GLU A 150 -10.47 9.74 -21.53
C GLU A 150 -11.57 9.77 -22.61
N GLN A 151 -12.16 8.62 -22.93
CA GLN A 151 -13.18 8.47 -23.97
C GLN A 151 -14.57 8.13 -23.42
N GLN A 152 -14.71 8.01 -22.09
CA GLN A 152 -15.98 7.69 -21.45
C GLN A 152 -16.89 8.92 -21.35
N GLU A 153 -18.20 8.70 -21.27
CA GLU A 153 -19.17 9.76 -21.07
C GLU A 153 -19.16 10.29 -19.63
N ILE A 154 -19.00 9.40 -18.65
CA ILE A 154 -18.91 9.79 -17.23
C ILE A 154 -17.46 9.96 -16.78
N SER A 155 -17.24 10.90 -15.85
CA SER A 155 -15.94 11.09 -15.22
C SER A 155 -15.67 10.07 -14.10
N TYR A 156 -14.43 10.02 -13.61
CA TYR A 156 -14.09 9.21 -12.43
C TYR A 156 -14.85 9.69 -11.17
N LEU A 157 -15.09 11.01 -11.02
CA LEU A 157 -15.88 11.56 -9.91
C LEU A 157 -17.34 11.13 -9.99
N ASP A 158 -17.91 11.11 -11.20
CA ASP A 158 -19.27 10.61 -11.41
C ASP A 158 -19.37 9.14 -11.05
N LEU A 159 -18.39 8.32 -11.48
CA LEU A 159 -18.34 6.91 -11.10
C LEU A 159 -18.17 6.73 -9.59
N MET A 160 -17.30 7.50 -8.93
CA MET A 160 -17.14 7.47 -7.48
C MET A 160 -18.46 7.79 -6.76
N ARG A 161 -19.18 8.82 -7.20
CA ARG A 161 -20.50 9.18 -6.66
C ARG A 161 -21.49 8.03 -6.83
N LEU A 162 -21.56 7.43 -8.02
CA LEU A 162 -22.44 6.28 -8.28
C LEU A 162 -22.12 5.09 -7.37
N LEU A 163 -20.84 4.77 -7.17
CA LEU A 163 -20.39 3.70 -6.28
C LEU A 163 -20.81 3.97 -4.82
N LEU A 164 -20.63 5.19 -4.34
CA LEU A 164 -21.03 5.60 -3.00
C LEU A 164 -22.55 5.55 -2.81
N GLU A 165 -23.32 6.03 -3.78
CA GLU A 165 -24.79 5.94 -3.80
C GLU A 165 -25.29 4.49 -3.81
N ALA A 166 -24.53 3.58 -4.43
CA ALA A 166 -24.80 2.14 -4.42
C ALA A 166 -24.35 1.43 -3.13
N GLY A 167 -23.78 2.15 -2.16
CA GLY A 167 -23.40 1.60 -0.85
C GLY A 167 -21.97 1.05 -0.80
N ALA A 168 -21.04 1.60 -1.58
CA ALA A 168 -19.62 1.35 -1.39
C ALA A 168 -19.17 1.82 0.01
N ASP A 169 -18.39 1.00 0.72
CA ASP A 169 -17.75 1.38 1.97
C ASP A 169 -16.69 2.46 1.71
N VAL A 170 -17.02 3.69 2.11
CA VAL A 170 -16.17 4.87 1.94
C VAL A 170 -14.83 4.77 2.68
N ASN A 171 -14.78 3.99 3.76
CA ASN A 171 -13.59 3.81 4.61
C ASN A 171 -12.94 2.44 4.41
N ALA A 172 -13.28 1.72 3.33
CA ALA A 172 -12.63 0.47 2.96
C ALA A 172 -11.12 0.67 2.85
N ARG A 173 -10.37 -0.31 3.38
CA ARG A 173 -8.92 -0.25 3.52
C ARG A 173 -8.26 -1.30 2.66
N THR A 174 -7.20 -0.91 1.97
CA THR A 174 -6.29 -1.85 1.31
C THR A 174 -5.61 -2.74 2.36
N THR A 175 -5.23 -3.95 1.97
CA THR A 175 -4.54 -4.91 2.84
C THR A 175 -3.02 -4.90 2.62
N THR A 176 -2.59 -4.57 1.40
CA THR A 176 -1.18 -4.64 0.96
C THR A 176 -0.82 -3.40 0.13
N HIS A 177 0.46 -3.33 -0.28
CA HIS A 177 0.85 -2.37 -1.30
C HIS A 177 0.29 -2.80 -2.66
N VAL A 178 -0.46 -1.90 -3.27
CA VAL A 178 -1.20 -2.16 -4.50
C VAL A 178 -0.27 -2.50 -5.67
N TRP A 179 -0.49 -3.63 -6.34
CA TRP A 179 0.45 -4.14 -7.36
C TRP A 179 0.65 -3.22 -8.57
N TYR A 180 -0.37 -2.48 -9.02
CA TYR A 180 -0.20 -1.51 -10.11
C TYR A 180 0.45 -0.18 -9.62
N ALA A 181 0.66 0.00 -8.32
CA ALA A 181 1.61 1.00 -7.82
C ALA A 181 3.07 0.47 -7.86
N ALA A 182 3.24 -0.87 -7.93
CA ALA A 182 4.53 -1.54 -7.96
C ALA A 182 5.22 -1.52 -9.34
N TYR A 183 4.65 -0.88 -10.38
CA TYR A 183 5.31 -0.67 -11.68
C TYR A 183 6.64 0.10 -11.58
N ASN A 184 6.92 0.75 -10.45
CA ASN A 184 8.22 1.34 -10.14
C ASN A 184 9.10 0.48 -9.22
N ALA A 185 8.79 -0.82 -9.11
CA ALA A 185 9.39 -1.79 -8.20
C ALA A 185 9.23 -1.45 -6.70
N GLY A 186 8.12 -0.81 -6.32
CA GLY A 186 7.83 -0.43 -4.93
C GLY A 186 8.79 0.63 -4.38
N ARG A 187 9.43 1.42 -5.25
CA ARG A 187 10.52 2.34 -4.89
C ARG A 187 10.04 3.72 -4.50
N MET A 188 8.73 4.02 -4.46
CA MET A 188 8.24 5.36 -4.09
C MET A 188 8.56 5.79 -2.66
N GLY A 189 8.90 4.83 -1.80
CA GLY A 189 9.09 5.10 -0.37
C GLY A 189 7.77 5.37 0.38
N VAL A 190 6.63 5.08 -0.24
CA VAL A 190 5.29 5.19 0.37
C VAL A 190 4.57 3.86 0.17
N ASP A 191 4.16 3.23 1.27
CA ASP A 191 3.36 2.01 1.25
C ASP A 191 1.88 2.37 1.38
N PHE A 192 1.04 1.66 0.62
CA PHE A 192 -0.39 1.93 0.54
C PHE A 192 -1.19 1.01 1.45
N SER A 193 -0.55 0.10 2.19
CA SER A 193 -1.24 -0.84 3.06
C SER A 193 -2.08 -0.14 4.10
N GLY A 194 -3.35 -0.50 4.19
CA GLY A 194 -4.32 0.16 5.05
C GLY A 194 -4.72 1.56 4.61
N ALA A 195 -4.39 2.01 3.40
CA ALA A 195 -4.89 3.26 2.84
C ALA A 195 -6.40 3.17 2.57
N THR A 196 -7.10 4.28 2.79
CA THR A 196 -8.47 4.47 2.34
C THR A 196 -8.51 5.21 1.01
N THR A 197 -9.67 5.26 0.36
CA THR A 197 -9.89 6.12 -0.80
C THR A 197 -9.62 7.59 -0.46
N PHE A 198 -10.00 8.04 0.75
CA PHE A 198 -9.71 9.41 1.20
C PHE A 198 -8.21 9.68 1.30
N TRP A 199 -7.44 8.73 1.86
CA TRP A 199 -5.98 8.84 1.88
C TRP A 199 -5.41 8.95 0.46
N ARG A 200 -5.93 8.16 -0.48
CA ARG A 200 -5.50 8.18 -1.87
C ARG A 200 -5.83 9.50 -2.57
N ALA A 201 -6.97 10.11 -2.24
CA ALA A 201 -7.38 11.43 -2.73
C ALA A 201 -6.47 12.54 -2.20
N ALA A 202 -6.12 12.49 -0.91
CA ALA A 202 -5.14 13.39 -0.31
C ALA A 202 -3.76 13.25 -0.97
N TYR A 203 -3.33 12.02 -1.31
CA TYR A 203 -2.07 11.79 -2.01
C TYR A 203 -2.06 12.31 -3.45
N SER A 204 -3.21 12.35 -4.14
CA SER A 204 -3.36 13.00 -5.45
C SER A 204 -3.71 14.48 -5.39
N LEU A 205 -3.81 15.07 -4.20
CA LEU A 205 -4.18 16.48 -4.00
C LEU A 205 -5.57 16.82 -4.56
N ASP A 206 -6.44 15.82 -4.61
CA ASP A 206 -7.75 15.92 -5.25
C ASP A 206 -8.81 16.34 -4.24
N VAL A 207 -8.97 17.66 -4.09
CA VAL A 207 -9.92 18.26 -3.13
C VAL A 207 -11.36 17.95 -3.49
N ASP A 208 -11.70 17.84 -4.77
CA ASP A 208 -13.05 17.52 -5.21
C ASP A 208 -13.41 16.08 -4.83
N ALA A 209 -12.50 15.13 -5.04
CA ALA A 209 -12.66 13.76 -4.57
C ALA A 209 -12.72 13.68 -3.03
N MET A 210 -11.87 14.43 -2.32
CA MET A 210 -11.91 14.47 -0.85
C MET A 210 -13.26 15.00 -0.33
N LYS A 211 -13.78 16.08 -0.91
CA LYS A 211 -15.10 16.66 -0.56
C LYS A 211 -16.23 15.68 -0.83
N LEU A 212 -16.20 15.01 -1.98
CA LEU A 212 -17.16 13.94 -2.31
C LEU A 212 -17.11 12.80 -1.28
N LEU A 213 -15.93 12.34 -0.89
CA LEU A 213 -15.81 11.26 0.08
C LEU A 213 -16.31 11.66 1.47
N VAL A 214 -16.05 12.90 1.91
CA VAL A 214 -16.55 13.44 3.18
C VAL A 214 -18.07 13.58 3.18
N GLU A 215 -18.69 13.93 2.05
CA GLU A 215 -20.15 13.96 1.87
C GLU A 215 -20.80 12.60 2.26
N PHE A 216 -20.09 11.49 2.02
CA PHE A 216 -20.53 10.13 2.33
C PHE A 216 -19.93 9.55 3.63
N GLY A 217 -19.27 10.37 4.46
CA GLY A 217 -18.80 9.97 5.79
C GLY A 217 -17.38 9.37 5.83
N ALA A 218 -16.51 9.75 4.89
CA ALA A 218 -15.09 9.43 4.98
C ALA A 218 -14.45 10.02 6.25
N ASP A 219 -13.60 9.23 6.92
CA ASP A 219 -12.79 9.71 8.03
C ASP A 219 -11.41 10.18 7.52
N PRO A 220 -11.10 11.50 7.64
CA PRO A 220 -9.85 12.06 7.17
C PRO A 220 -8.65 11.73 8.06
N ASN A 221 -8.85 11.02 9.18
CA ASN A 221 -7.79 10.66 10.12
C ASN A 221 -7.27 9.24 9.97
N ILE A 222 -7.82 8.46 9.03
CA ILE A 222 -7.37 7.10 8.78
C ILE A 222 -6.01 7.11 8.08
N SER A 223 -4.98 6.74 8.83
CA SER A 223 -3.61 6.55 8.31
C SER A 223 -3.42 5.17 7.70
N THR A 224 -2.42 5.04 6.81
CA THR A 224 -1.89 3.74 6.38
C THR A 224 -1.30 2.95 7.57
N LEU A 225 -0.93 1.70 7.36
CA LEU A 225 -0.41 0.80 8.39
C LEU A 225 1.11 0.63 8.28
N SER A 226 1.77 0.60 9.43
CA SER A 226 3.19 0.27 9.54
C SER A 226 3.37 -1.25 9.57
N TYR A 227 4.47 -1.75 9.03
CA TYR A 227 4.91 -3.14 9.26
C TYR A 227 5.82 -3.28 10.49
N GLY A 228 5.95 -2.22 11.29
CA GLY A 228 6.85 -2.12 12.41
C GLY A 228 8.27 -1.71 12.02
N ASN A 229 8.97 -1.02 12.92
CA ASN A 229 10.33 -0.57 12.68
C ASN A 229 11.30 -1.75 12.65
N ARG A 230 11.89 -2.01 11.48
CA ARG A 230 13.04 -2.91 11.32
C ARG A 230 14.19 -2.05 10.83
N THR A 231 14.88 -1.47 11.81
CA THR A 231 16.18 -0.79 11.74
C THR A 231 16.33 0.42 10.81
N ARG A 232 17.20 1.35 11.21
CA ARG A 232 17.55 2.59 10.47
C ARG A 232 17.94 2.35 9.00
N ARG A 233 18.33 1.13 8.59
CA ARG A 233 18.90 0.84 7.26
C ARG A 233 17.89 0.63 6.13
N ASN A 234 16.64 0.26 6.39
CA ASN A 234 15.66 0.02 5.32
C ASN A 234 14.76 1.23 5.11
N PHE A 235 15.30 2.25 4.45
CA PHE A 235 14.54 3.41 3.97
C PHE A 235 13.83 3.07 2.67
N GLY A 236 12.50 3.19 2.61
CA GLY A 236 11.74 3.27 1.36
C GLY A 236 12.00 2.16 0.33
N THR A 237 12.64 1.07 0.75
CA THR A 237 12.88 -0.13 -0.03
C THR A 237 12.19 -1.23 0.73
N GLN A 238 11.20 -1.85 0.07
CA GLN A 238 10.70 -3.14 0.50
C GLN A 238 11.90 -4.03 0.85
N PRO A 239 11.93 -4.70 2.02
CA PRO A 239 13.01 -5.64 2.32
C PRO A 239 13.09 -6.65 1.19
N PHE A 240 14.26 -6.80 0.55
CA PHE A 240 14.43 -7.87 -0.43
C PHE A 240 14.24 -9.22 0.31
N PRO A 241 13.45 -10.15 -0.24
CA PRO A 241 13.25 -11.46 0.39
C PRO A 241 14.60 -12.16 0.56
N GLY A 242 14.94 -12.52 1.80
CA GLY A 242 16.18 -13.24 2.13
C GLY A 242 17.34 -12.39 2.67
N GLN A 243 17.16 -11.08 2.86
CA GLN A 243 18.13 -10.29 3.62
C GLN A 243 18.00 -10.64 5.11
N GLN A 244 18.86 -11.54 5.60
CA GLN A 244 18.96 -11.80 7.04
C GLN A 244 19.38 -10.52 7.75
N ASP A 245 18.62 -10.22 8.81
CA ASP A 245 18.83 -9.08 9.69
C ASP A 245 20.30 -9.10 10.14
N ALA A 246 21.10 -8.10 9.72
CA ALA A 246 22.39 -7.88 10.35
C ALA A 246 22.08 -7.52 11.81
N GLU A 247 22.53 -8.34 12.78
CA GLU A 247 22.37 -8.05 14.20
C GLU A 247 22.92 -6.64 14.48
N ASP A 248 22.06 -5.71 14.89
CA ASP A 248 22.46 -4.35 15.26
C ASP A 248 23.39 -4.41 16.47
N THR A 249 24.58 -3.85 16.35
CA THR A 249 25.54 -3.76 17.44
C THR A 249 25.54 -2.42 18.17
N GLU A 250 24.69 -1.45 17.82
CA GLU A 250 24.68 -0.15 18.50
C GLU A 250 23.25 0.34 18.70
N GLU A 251 22.79 0.42 19.95
CA GLU A 251 21.56 1.10 20.37
C GLU A 251 21.72 2.61 20.10
N GLU A 252 21.58 3.01 18.84
CA GLU A 252 21.55 4.42 18.49
C GLU A 252 20.19 4.97 18.94
N THR A 253 20.20 5.80 19.99
CA THR A 253 19.00 6.39 20.59
C THR A 253 18.16 7.13 19.55
N ASP A 254 16.88 6.74 19.43
CA ASP A 254 15.89 7.42 18.56
C ASP A 254 15.69 8.87 19.02
N PRO A 255 16.12 9.89 18.24
CA PRO A 255 16.07 11.29 18.63
C PRO A 255 14.67 11.90 18.51
N SER A 256 13.69 11.19 17.92
CA SER A 256 12.34 11.71 17.71
C SER A 256 11.49 11.79 18.97
N GLY A 257 11.85 11.02 20.01
CA GLY A 257 11.06 10.86 21.23
C GLY A 257 9.77 10.04 21.05
N LEU A 258 9.52 9.45 19.88
CA LEU A 258 8.32 8.64 19.61
C LEU A 258 8.51 7.19 20.07
N PRO A 259 7.46 6.54 20.62
CA PRO A 259 7.53 5.12 20.96
C PRO A 259 7.82 4.27 19.72
N PRO A 260 8.54 3.15 19.82
CA PRO A 260 8.80 2.28 18.67
C PRO A 260 7.50 1.85 17.96
N SER A 261 7.46 1.98 16.62
CA SER A 261 6.32 1.56 15.81
C SER A 261 6.24 0.04 15.71
N LYS A 262 5.05 -0.51 15.95
CA LYS A 262 4.71 -1.93 15.75
C LYS A 262 3.99 -2.14 14.43
N ALA A 263 3.98 -3.39 13.99
CA ALA A 263 3.17 -3.78 12.84
C ALA A 263 1.67 -3.55 13.15
N GLY A 264 0.96 -2.86 12.26
CA GLY A 264 -0.43 -2.43 12.44
C GLY A 264 -0.61 -1.05 13.06
N ASP A 265 0.46 -0.39 13.53
CA ASP A 265 0.35 0.99 14.01
C ASP A 265 0.12 1.97 12.84
N PRO A 266 -0.51 3.14 13.08
CA PRO A 266 -0.64 4.20 12.08
C PRO A 266 0.73 4.61 11.50
N ALA A 267 0.83 4.64 10.17
CA ALA A 267 2.06 4.94 9.44
C ALA A 267 2.06 6.34 8.81
N VAL A 268 1.26 6.55 7.75
CA VAL A 268 1.24 7.80 7.01
C VAL A 268 -0.18 8.37 7.03
N HIS A 269 -0.34 9.48 7.74
CA HIS A 269 -1.58 10.26 7.77
C HIS A 269 -1.94 10.91 6.41
N PRO A 270 -3.23 11.12 6.07
CA PRO A 270 -3.63 11.88 4.87
C PRO A 270 -2.97 13.27 4.77
N LEU A 271 -2.76 13.96 5.90
CA LEU A 271 -2.00 15.23 5.91
C LEU A 271 -0.55 15.07 5.43
N HIS A 272 0.13 13.98 5.78
CA HIS A 272 1.47 13.71 5.26
C HIS A 272 1.43 13.44 3.76
N ALA A 273 0.39 12.73 3.29
CA ALA A 273 0.17 12.46 1.88
C ALA A 273 0.00 13.76 1.09
N ALA A 274 -0.91 14.64 1.54
CA ALA A 274 -1.15 15.96 0.95
C ALA A 274 0.07 16.91 1.05
N ALA A 275 0.92 16.76 2.06
CA ALA A 275 2.14 17.55 2.21
C ALA A 275 3.34 17.02 1.40
N GLY A 276 3.20 15.88 0.72
CA GLY A 276 4.22 15.34 -0.18
C GLY A 276 5.13 14.30 0.44
N VAL A 277 4.58 13.38 1.24
CA VAL A 277 5.34 12.20 1.70
C VAL A 277 5.99 11.47 0.52
N GLY A 278 7.26 11.07 0.68
CA GLY A 278 8.05 10.46 -0.39
C GLY A 278 8.92 11.46 -1.17
N PHE A 279 8.61 12.76 -1.16
CA PHE A 279 9.52 13.79 -1.69
C PHE A 279 10.79 13.87 -0.82
N GLY A 280 11.94 14.11 -1.44
CA GLY A 280 13.27 14.11 -0.81
C GLY A 280 13.78 12.78 -0.23
N THR A 281 12.88 11.79 -0.05
CA THR A 281 13.18 10.49 0.57
C THR A 281 13.27 9.36 -0.46
N SER A 282 12.64 9.52 -1.63
CA SER A 282 12.77 8.60 -2.74
C SER A 282 13.00 9.32 -4.07
N ARG A 283 13.90 8.75 -4.89
CA ARG A 283 14.08 9.15 -6.31
C ARG A 283 12.82 8.97 -7.17
N VAL A 284 11.87 8.17 -6.70
CA VAL A 284 10.65 7.77 -7.41
C VAL A 284 9.41 8.40 -6.77
N GLY A 285 9.51 8.90 -5.53
CA GLY A 285 8.40 9.55 -4.82
C GLY A 285 7.77 10.71 -5.58
N GLN A 286 8.51 11.38 -6.46
CA GLN A 286 8.04 12.49 -7.30
C GLN A 286 7.28 12.05 -8.58
N GLN A 287 7.12 10.74 -8.81
CA GLN A 287 6.53 10.22 -10.05
C GLN A 287 5.02 9.98 -9.98
N HIS A 288 4.38 10.17 -8.82
CA HIS A 288 2.92 10.09 -8.74
C HIS A 288 2.28 11.27 -9.49
N ARG A 289 1.16 11.01 -10.16
CA ARG A 289 0.31 12.07 -10.71
C ARG A 289 -0.56 12.62 -9.60
N HIS A 290 -0.77 13.93 -9.65
CA HIS A 290 -1.63 14.66 -8.72
C HIS A 290 -2.24 15.84 -9.46
N VAL A 291 -3.27 16.47 -8.87
CA VAL A 291 -3.86 17.71 -9.37
C VAL A 291 -2.77 18.79 -9.46
N PRO A 292 -2.60 19.45 -10.61
CA PRO A 292 -1.68 20.58 -10.75
C PRO A 292 -1.99 21.67 -9.72
N ASP A 293 -0.96 22.23 -9.10
CA ASP A 293 -1.07 23.32 -8.13
C ASP A 293 -1.99 23.04 -6.93
N GLY A 294 -2.28 21.75 -6.65
CA GLY A 294 -3.20 21.33 -5.57
C GLY A 294 -2.61 21.26 -4.16
N TRP A 295 -1.29 21.48 -4.00
CA TRP A 295 -0.57 21.26 -2.75
C TRP A 295 -1.11 22.10 -1.59
N PHE A 296 -1.24 23.41 -1.81
CA PHE A 296 -1.80 24.33 -0.81
C PHE A 296 -3.26 23.98 -0.52
N ASN A 297 -4.10 23.88 -1.55
CA ASN A 297 -5.54 23.62 -1.41
C ASN A 297 -5.86 22.32 -0.66
N ALA A 298 -5.08 21.25 -0.89
CA ALA A 298 -5.26 19.99 -0.20
C ALA A 298 -4.90 20.07 1.29
N VAL A 299 -3.80 20.74 1.63
CA VAL A 299 -3.38 20.94 3.02
C VAL A 299 -4.35 21.90 3.73
N GLU A 300 -4.76 22.98 3.08
CA GLU A 300 -5.75 23.93 3.59
C GLU A 300 -7.07 23.22 3.91
N TYR A 301 -7.59 22.43 2.96
CA TYR A 301 -8.82 21.67 3.17
C TYR A 301 -8.75 20.73 4.38
N LEU A 302 -7.65 19.98 4.52
CA LEU A 302 -7.47 19.06 5.66
C LEU A 302 -7.39 19.80 7.00
N VAL A 303 -6.69 20.93 7.06
CA VAL A 303 -6.42 21.64 8.32
C VAL A 303 -7.58 22.56 8.70
N ASP A 304 -8.02 23.43 7.79
CA ASP A 304 -8.99 24.47 8.11
C ASP A 304 -10.44 23.99 7.98
N GLU A 305 -10.76 23.21 6.94
CA GLU A 305 -12.12 22.71 6.75
C GLU A 305 -12.40 21.43 7.56
N LEU A 306 -11.43 20.51 7.63
CA LEU A 306 -11.61 19.21 8.33
C LEU A 306 -11.01 19.15 9.73
N GLY A 307 -10.25 20.16 10.16
CA GLY A 307 -9.73 20.25 11.54
C GLY A 307 -8.66 19.21 11.88
N VAL A 308 -7.91 18.71 10.88
CA VAL A 308 -6.83 17.76 11.10
C VAL A 308 -5.69 18.40 11.91
N ASP A 309 -5.17 17.66 12.89
CA ASP A 309 -4.02 18.10 13.68
C ASP A 309 -2.76 18.26 12.81
N VAL A 310 -2.27 19.50 12.72
CA VAL A 310 -1.06 19.87 11.98
C VAL A 310 0.21 19.22 12.52
N ASN A 311 0.19 18.78 13.79
CA ASN A 311 1.32 18.18 14.48
C ASN A 311 1.32 16.65 14.46
N VAL A 312 0.41 16.02 13.71
CA VAL A 312 0.43 14.56 13.49
C VAL A 312 1.81 14.12 12.96
N ARG A 313 2.26 12.95 13.43
CA ARG A 313 3.59 12.40 13.15
C ARG A 313 3.47 11.07 12.44
N SER A 314 4.24 10.88 11.38
CA SER A 314 4.32 9.57 10.71
C SER A 314 5.07 8.55 11.55
N HIS A 315 4.99 7.27 11.18
CA HIS A 315 5.79 6.22 11.85
C HIS A 315 7.31 6.46 11.78
N ASP A 316 7.80 7.19 10.77
CA ASP A 316 9.21 7.61 10.65
C ASP A 316 9.54 8.87 11.47
N GLY A 317 8.53 9.47 12.11
CA GLY A 317 8.66 10.74 12.81
C GLY A 317 8.77 11.92 11.87
N PHE A 318 8.19 11.87 10.66
CA PHE A 318 8.02 13.08 9.85
C PHE A 318 6.74 13.81 10.26
N SER A 319 6.75 15.13 10.12
CA SER A 319 5.53 15.97 10.15
C SER A 319 5.21 16.45 8.75
N ALA A 320 4.04 17.05 8.55
CA ALA A 320 3.66 17.69 7.28
C ALA A 320 4.74 18.71 6.82
N MET A 321 5.33 19.44 7.75
CA MET A 321 6.37 20.44 7.44
C MET A 321 7.66 19.83 6.89
N HIS A 322 8.05 18.63 7.33
CA HIS A 322 9.22 17.93 6.75
C HIS A 322 8.98 17.60 5.28
N ASN A 323 7.76 17.15 4.95
CA ASN A 323 7.38 16.80 3.59
C ASN A 323 7.31 18.06 2.71
N ALA A 324 6.69 19.14 3.19
CA ALA A 324 6.65 20.42 2.47
C ALA A 324 8.05 21.01 2.24
N ALA A 325 8.93 20.95 3.24
CA ALA A 325 10.33 21.37 3.13
C ALA A 325 11.09 20.59 2.05
N SER A 326 10.87 19.28 1.95
CA SER A 326 11.50 18.44 0.92
C SER A 326 11.13 18.81 -0.53
N ARG A 327 10.05 19.58 -0.69
CA ARG A 327 9.59 20.13 -1.97
C ARG A 327 10.01 21.58 -2.18
N GLY A 328 10.56 22.24 -1.17
CA GLY A 328 10.78 23.70 -1.17
C GLY A 328 9.49 24.51 -1.14
N ASP A 329 8.40 23.93 -0.62
CA ASP A 329 7.06 24.53 -0.64
C ASP A 329 6.89 25.52 0.52
N ASN A 330 7.40 26.74 0.33
CA ASN A 330 7.35 27.79 1.34
C ASN A 330 5.93 28.21 1.71
N GLU A 331 4.98 28.10 0.77
CA GLU A 331 3.59 28.50 1.00
C GLU A 331 2.94 27.56 2.02
N VAL A 332 3.03 26.25 1.81
CA VAL A 332 2.54 25.25 2.76
C VAL A 332 3.26 25.32 4.12
N ILE A 333 4.57 25.57 4.13
CA ILE A 333 5.33 25.72 5.38
C ILE A 333 4.82 26.90 6.21
N MET A 334 4.65 28.06 5.58
CA MET A 334 4.16 29.27 6.25
C MET A 334 2.73 29.06 6.76
N PHE A 335 1.87 28.46 5.94
CA PHE A 335 0.51 28.09 6.33
C PHE A 335 0.48 27.21 7.58
N LEU A 336 1.27 26.13 7.60
CA LEU A 336 1.33 25.20 8.74
C LEU A 336 1.85 25.90 10.02
N LEU A 337 2.85 26.78 9.90
CA LEU A 337 3.36 27.57 11.03
C LEU A 337 2.29 28.49 11.62
N GLU A 338 1.50 29.16 10.78
CA GLU A 338 0.39 30.00 11.22
C GLU A 338 -0.68 29.22 11.99
N ARG A 339 -0.86 27.93 11.69
CA ARG A 339 -1.72 26.99 12.44
C ARG A 339 -1.03 26.27 13.59
N GLY A 340 0.19 26.66 13.95
CA GLY A 340 0.87 26.16 15.15
C GLY A 340 1.61 24.83 14.95
N ALA A 341 2.03 24.50 13.73
CA ALA A 341 2.90 23.36 13.49
C ALA A 341 4.28 23.56 14.14
N ASP A 342 4.79 22.54 14.84
CA ASP A 342 6.09 22.58 15.51
C ASP A 342 7.24 22.26 14.53
N ALA A 343 8.00 23.30 14.17
CA ALA A 343 9.17 23.18 13.30
C ALA A 343 10.37 22.49 13.95
N ARG A 344 10.34 22.24 15.28
CA ARG A 344 11.46 21.64 16.03
C ARG A 344 11.40 20.12 16.06
N PHE A 345 10.35 19.53 15.49
CA PHE A 345 10.25 18.10 15.40
C PHE A 345 11.44 17.49 14.66
N VAL A 346 11.84 16.31 15.11
CA VAL A 346 12.98 15.56 14.57
C VAL A 346 12.50 14.16 14.17
N SER A 347 12.87 13.70 12.98
CA SER A 347 12.56 12.33 12.55
C SER A 347 13.30 11.30 13.38
N ARG A 348 12.91 10.02 13.27
CA ARG A 348 13.64 8.92 13.94
C ARG A 348 15.10 8.78 13.50
N ARG A 349 15.48 9.46 12.42
CA ARG A 349 16.84 9.52 11.90
C ARG A 349 17.60 10.78 12.29
N GLY A 350 16.99 11.67 13.08
CA GLY A 350 17.63 12.92 13.46
C GLY A 350 17.43 14.05 12.46
N GLN A 351 16.58 13.88 11.44
CA GLN A 351 16.36 14.93 10.44
C GLN A 351 15.36 15.95 10.96
N THR A 352 15.73 17.22 10.87
CA THR A 352 14.87 18.38 11.13
C THR A 352 14.19 18.86 9.84
N THR A 353 13.23 19.77 9.95
CA THR A 353 12.65 20.46 8.79
C THR A 353 13.73 21.13 7.92
N ILE A 354 14.77 21.70 8.52
CA ILE A 354 15.85 22.38 7.80
C ILE A 354 16.68 21.38 6.99
N ASP A 355 16.97 20.19 7.55
CA ASP A 355 17.71 19.15 6.83
C ASP A 355 16.97 18.68 5.58
N MET A 356 15.63 18.71 5.62
CA MET A 356 14.79 18.36 4.47
C MET A 356 14.77 19.44 3.39
N ALA A 357 15.04 20.71 3.72
CA ALA A 357 14.99 21.83 2.78
C ALA A 357 16.20 21.92 1.81
N ASN A 358 17.28 21.17 2.08
CA ASN A 358 18.53 21.21 1.31
C ASN A 358 18.57 20.26 0.10
N GLY A 359 17.44 20.10 -0.61
CA GLY A 359 17.36 19.29 -1.84
C GLY A 359 18.14 19.86 -3.01
#